data_AF-A0A2N5FFH0-F1
#
_entry.id   AF-A0A2N5FFH0-F1
#
_cell.length_a   1.000
_cell.length_b   1.000
_cell.length_c   1.000
_cell.angle_alpha   90.00
_cell.angle_beta   90.00
_cell.angle_gamma   90.00
#
_symmetry.space_group_name_H-M   'P 1'
#
loop_
_entity.id
_entity.type
_entity.pdbx_description
1 polymer ?
#
loop_
_entity_poly.entity_id
_entity_poly.type
_entity_poly.pdbx_seq_one_letter_code
_entity_poly.pdbx_strand_id
1 'polypeptide(L)'
;MGKLYFDSDFNQLIRTLDEKEEPFPDPILQVERQSLQFKKWLGRHIKKYIPIESLVVISTSRAILQTNPQNENIYQKVLLSTKLPLKIDSFNRNHQKELISTKQLEKISENILEGDTPLEIDVLENLKISKNELLRGVKCAKCSLISMYRIRGKWKCSECHFISKDAHIQSLIDYSLLFETSITNKKMREFLNLESSNISKKILASLNLTHLGNTKDRFYNLSNLQKKHPQ
;
A
#
# COMPACT_ATOMS: atom_id res chain seq x y z
N MET A 1 9.52 -16.90 -12.33
CA MET A 1 8.48 -16.66 -13.35
C MET A 1 8.82 -17.57 -14.51
N GLY A 2 8.01 -18.60 -14.73
CA GLY A 2 8.20 -19.57 -15.81
C GLY A 2 7.45 -19.15 -17.07
N LYS A 3 6.67 -20.07 -17.65
CA LYS A 3 5.85 -19.79 -18.83
C LYS A 3 4.55 -19.11 -18.41
N LEU A 4 4.13 -18.11 -19.19
CA LEU A 4 2.87 -17.40 -19.03
C LEU A 4 2.04 -17.63 -20.29
N TYR A 5 0.97 -18.39 -20.15
CA TYR A 5 0.03 -18.69 -21.22
C TYR A 5 -1.22 -17.85 -21.05
N PHE A 6 -1.46 -16.95 -22.00
CA PHE A 6 -2.65 -16.11 -22.06
C PHE A 6 -3.72 -16.89 -22.82
N ASP A 7 -4.64 -17.47 -22.07
CA ASP A 7 -5.75 -18.25 -22.59
C ASP A 7 -6.90 -17.31 -22.92
N SER A 8 -7.00 -16.95 -24.20
CA SER A 8 -8.03 -16.07 -24.74
C SER A 8 -9.42 -16.69 -24.76
N ASP A 9 -9.50 -18.02 -24.78
CA ASP A 9 -10.76 -18.73 -24.98
C ASP A 9 -11.53 -18.76 -23.66
N PHE A 10 -10.80 -18.96 -22.56
CA PHE A 10 -11.35 -18.94 -21.20
C PHE A 10 -11.10 -17.63 -20.45
N ASN A 11 -10.37 -16.68 -21.05
CA ASN A 11 -9.98 -15.40 -20.45
C ASN A 11 -9.29 -15.58 -19.09
N GLN A 12 -8.17 -16.30 -19.10
CA GLN A 12 -7.34 -16.54 -17.93
C GLN A 12 -5.85 -16.49 -18.27
N LEU A 13 -5.03 -16.25 -17.25
CA LEU A 13 -3.59 -16.37 -17.35
C LEU A 13 -3.15 -17.65 -16.64
N ILE A 14 -2.47 -18.55 -17.34
CA ILE A 14 -1.91 -19.77 -16.75
C ILE A 14 -0.40 -19.57 -16.59
N ARG A 15 0.09 -19.76 -15.37
CA ARG A 15 1.53 -19.76 -15.09
C ARG A 15 2.01 -21.19 -14.90
N THR A 16 3.01 -21.59 -15.69
CA THR A 16 3.73 -22.86 -15.49
C THR A 16 5.09 -22.58 -14.86
N LEU A 17 5.36 -23.14 -13.67
CA LEU A 17 6.63 -23.06 -12.98
C LEU A 17 6.92 -24.43 -12.33
N ASP A 18 8.10 -24.99 -12.58
CA ASP A 18 8.50 -26.31 -12.04
C ASP A 18 7.44 -27.39 -12.31
N GLU A 19 6.95 -27.45 -13.55
CA GLU A 19 5.88 -28.35 -14.03
C GLU A 19 4.50 -28.18 -13.37
N LYS A 20 4.37 -27.22 -12.44
CA LYS A 20 3.09 -26.88 -11.82
C LYS A 20 2.40 -25.76 -12.59
N GLU A 21 1.14 -25.99 -12.93
CA GLU A 21 0.26 -24.98 -13.52
C GLU A 21 -0.60 -24.32 -12.46
N GLU A 22 -0.72 -23.01 -12.55
CA GLU A 22 -1.52 -22.19 -11.65
C GLU A 22 -2.31 -21.16 -12.45
N PRO A 23 -3.65 -21.15 -12.33
CA PRO A 23 -4.49 -20.18 -13.03
C PRO A 23 -4.53 -18.84 -12.26
N PHE A 24 -4.58 -17.76 -13.01
CA PHE A 24 -4.73 -16.38 -12.56
C PHE A 24 -5.82 -15.68 -13.38
N PRO A 25 -6.47 -14.65 -12.81
CA PRO A 25 -7.35 -13.77 -13.59
C PRO A 25 -6.63 -13.18 -14.80
N ASP A 26 -7.35 -12.98 -15.90
CA ASP A 26 -6.78 -12.39 -17.10
C ASP A 26 -6.39 -10.90 -16.89
N PRO A 27 -5.09 -10.56 -16.96
CA PRO A 27 -4.63 -9.19 -16.80
C PRO A 27 -5.07 -8.28 -17.95
N ILE A 28 -5.41 -8.82 -19.13
CA ILE A 28 -5.89 -8.04 -20.28
C ILE A 28 -7.28 -7.50 -19.96
N LEU A 29 -8.22 -8.39 -19.58
CA LEU A 29 -9.55 -7.95 -19.14
C LEU A 29 -9.48 -7.02 -17.92
N GLN A 30 -8.52 -7.23 -17.00
CA GLN A 30 -8.32 -6.34 -15.87
C GLN A 30 -7.97 -4.91 -16.33
N VAL A 31 -6.97 -4.76 -17.21
CA VAL A 31 -6.54 -3.42 -17.67
C VAL A 31 -7.56 -2.77 -18.60
N GLU A 32 -8.33 -3.55 -19.38
CA GLU A 32 -9.41 -3.03 -20.20
C GLU A 32 -10.57 -2.48 -19.35
N ARG A 33 -10.93 -3.20 -18.28
CA ARG A 33 -11.93 -2.72 -17.31
C ARG A 33 -11.48 -1.42 -16.65
N GLN A 34 -10.22 -1.34 -16.23
CA GLN A 34 -9.63 -0.13 -15.65
C GLN A 34 -9.65 1.03 -16.66
N SER A 35 -9.26 0.78 -17.92
CA SER A 35 -9.33 1.77 -19.00
C SER A 35 -10.75 2.29 -19.22
N LEU A 36 -11.76 1.41 -19.23
CA LEU A 36 -13.16 1.80 -19.37
C LEU A 36 -13.64 2.66 -18.18
N GLN A 37 -13.29 2.28 -16.96
CA GLN A 37 -13.62 3.04 -15.75
C GLN A 37 -12.96 4.42 -15.78
N PHE A 38 -11.68 4.49 -16.15
CA PHE A 38 -10.95 5.75 -16.25
C PHE A 38 -11.48 6.65 -17.36
N LYS A 39 -11.85 6.10 -18.53
CA LYS A 39 -12.56 6.84 -19.60
C LYS A 39 -13.86 7.46 -19.10
N LYS A 40 -14.69 6.70 -18.38
CA LYS A 40 -15.94 7.18 -17.79
C LYS A 40 -15.70 8.28 -16.76
N TRP A 41 -14.69 8.10 -15.91
CA TRP A 41 -14.28 9.10 -14.92
C TRP A 41 -13.84 10.40 -15.62
N LEU A 42 -12.91 10.33 -16.58
CA LEU A 42 -12.48 11.49 -17.36
C LEU A 42 -13.66 12.22 -18.03
N GLY A 43 -14.60 11.48 -18.64
CA GLY A 43 -15.78 12.07 -19.25
C GLY A 43 -16.61 12.95 -18.31
N ARG A 44 -16.65 12.61 -17.01
CA ARG A 44 -17.36 13.40 -15.97
C ARG A 44 -16.58 14.64 -15.55
N HIS A 45 -15.25 14.60 -15.57
CA HIS A 45 -14.39 15.68 -15.07
C HIS A 45 -13.96 16.70 -16.13
N ILE A 46 -13.64 16.26 -17.35
CA ILE A 46 -13.11 17.13 -18.42
C ILE A 46 -14.00 17.25 -19.65
N LYS A 47 -15.08 16.45 -19.73
CA LYS A 47 -16.06 16.44 -20.84
C LYS A 47 -15.42 16.36 -22.24
N LYS A 48 -14.27 15.69 -22.34
CA LYS A 48 -13.54 15.48 -23.60
C LYS A 48 -13.19 14.01 -23.78
N TYR A 49 -13.22 13.55 -25.02
CA TYR A 49 -12.77 12.22 -25.38
C TYR A 49 -11.23 12.20 -25.44
N ILE A 50 -10.61 11.46 -24.52
CA ILE A 50 -9.18 11.19 -24.51
C ILE A 50 -8.95 9.71 -24.83
N PRO A 51 -8.14 9.37 -25.85
CA PRO A 51 -7.70 8.01 -26.08
C PRO A 51 -6.92 7.48 -24.87
N ILE A 52 -7.30 6.30 -24.38
CA ILE A 52 -6.58 5.61 -23.31
C ILE A 52 -6.07 4.29 -23.87
N GLU A 53 -4.75 4.20 -23.97
CA GLU A 53 -4.02 2.99 -24.36
C GLU A 53 -3.78 2.11 -23.13
N SER A 54 -4.20 0.84 -23.21
CA SER A 54 -3.99 -0.16 -22.15
C SER A 54 -2.97 -1.21 -22.59
N LEU A 55 -2.07 -1.58 -21.68
CA LEU A 55 -1.01 -2.57 -21.88
C LEU A 55 -0.84 -3.43 -20.64
N VAL A 56 -0.47 -4.70 -20.85
CA VAL A 56 0.02 -5.62 -19.82
C VAL A 56 1.53 -5.74 -20.00
N VAL A 57 2.29 -5.27 -19.01
CA VAL A 57 3.75 -5.28 -19.05
C VAL A 57 4.29 -6.32 -18.07
N ILE A 58 4.98 -7.32 -18.59
CA ILE A 58 5.66 -8.33 -17.77
C ILE A 58 7.06 -7.82 -17.42
N SER A 59 7.27 -7.55 -16.14
CA SER A 59 8.47 -6.89 -15.63
C SER A 59 9.74 -7.74 -15.74
N THR A 60 9.63 -9.06 -15.66
CA THR A 60 10.77 -9.97 -15.82
C THR A 60 11.10 -10.24 -17.30
N SER A 61 12.38 -10.26 -17.63
CA SER A 61 12.87 -10.67 -18.96
C SER A 61 12.93 -12.19 -19.15
N ARG A 62 12.75 -12.97 -18.07
CA ARG A 62 12.86 -14.44 -18.10
C ARG A 62 11.54 -15.16 -18.39
N ALA A 63 10.43 -14.43 -18.47
CA ALA A 63 9.13 -15.02 -18.77
C ALA A 63 9.04 -15.38 -20.25
N ILE A 64 8.46 -16.55 -20.53
CA ILE A 64 8.08 -16.97 -21.88
C ILE A 64 6.59 -16.68 -22.03
N LEU A 65 6.23 -15.81 -22.97
CA LEU A 65 4.83 -15.46 -23.24
C LEU A 65 4.29 -16.36 -24.35
N GLN A 66 3.13 -16.96 -24.12
CA GLN A 66 2.43 -17.81 -25.07
C GLN A 66 0.94 -17.48 -25.08
N THR A 67 0.27 -17.79 -26.19
CA THR A 67 -1.18 -17.58 -26.37
C THR A 67 -1.69 -18.55 -27.42
N ASN A 68 -3.01 -18.70 -27.53
CA ASN A 68 -3.66 -19.44 -28.62
C ASN A 68 -3.16 -18.87 -29.98
N PRO A 69 -2.79 -19.73 -30.97
CA PRO A 69 -2.18 -19.29 -32.23
C PRO A 69 -2.99 -18.26 -33.04
N GLN A 70 -4.30 -18.18 -32.84
CA GLN A 70 -5.21 -17.33 -33.60
C GLN A 70 -5.43 -15.94 -32.97
N ASN A 71 -4.85 -15.66 -31.79
CA ASN A 71 -5.10 -14.41 -31.06
C ASN A 71 -3.97 -13.39 -31.19
N GLU A 72 -3.80 -12.87 -32.41
CA GLU A 72 -2.77 -11.87 -32.73
C GLU A 72 -2.92 -10.57 -31.94
N ASN A 73 -4.14 -10.21 -31.54
CA ASN A 73 -4.42 -9.00 -30.77
C ASN A 73 -3.70 -8.98 -29.42
N ILE A 74 -3.42 -10.15 -28.83
CA ILE A 74 -2.70 -10.26 -27.55
C ILE A 74 -1.27 -9.73 -27.67
N TYR A 75 -0.61 -9.92 -28.82
CA TYR A 75 0.77 -9.42 -29.04
C TYR A 75 0.86 -7.89 -29.04
N GLN A 76 -0.26 -7.20 -29.30
CA GLN A 76 -0.30 -5.74 -29.25
C GLN A 76 -0.49 -5.20 -27.82
N LYS A 77 -1.08 -6.01 -26.93
CA LYS A 77 -1.45 -5.64 -25.56
C LYS A 77 -0.46 -6.13 -24.51
N VAL A 78 0.11 -7.32 -24.71
CA VAL A 78 1.02 -7.97 -23.75
C VAL A 78 2.45 -7.86 -24.26
N LEU A 79 3.35 -7.35 -23.41
CA LEU A 79 4.75 -7.21 -23.77
C LEU A 79 5.69 -7.39 -22.57
N LEU A 80 6.91 -7.82 -22.86
CA LEU A 80 8.02 -7.78 -21.90
C LEU A 80 8.45 -6.32 -21.68
N SER A 81 8.86 -5.97 -20.46
CA SER A 81 9.33 -4.63 -20.08
C SER A 81 10.38 -4.05 -21.03
N THR A 82 11.22 -4.89 -21.63
CA THR A 82 12.22 -4.50 -22.63
C THR A 82 11.63 -3.88 -23.91
N LYS A 83 10.37 -4.19 -24.25
CA LYS A 83 9.66 -3.60 -25.40
C LYS A 83 8.88 -2.33 -25.06
N LEU A 84 8.80 -1.95 -23.78
CA LEU A 84 7.99 -0.81 -23.35
C LEU A 84 8.43 0.52 -23.99
N PRO A 85 9.73 0.88 -24.07
CA PRO A 85 10.16 2.13 -24.70
C PRO A 85 9.70 2.24 -26.16
N LEU A 86 9.86 1.16 -26.93
CA LEU A 86 9.43 1.10 -28.34
C LEU A 86 7.92 1.30 -28.49
N LYS A 87 7.13 0.77 -27.55
CA LYS A 87 5.68 0.92 -27.55
C LYS A 87 5.26 2.35 -27.20
N ILE A 88 5.93 2.98 -26.24
CA ILE A 88 5.72 4.41 -25.90
C ILE A 88 6.02 5.30 -27.11
N ASP A 89 7.14 5.08 -27.79
CA ASP A 89 7.48 5.83 -29.00
C ASP A 89 6.43 5.66 -30.10
N SER A 90 5.89 4.44 -30.25
CA SER A 90 4.79 4.20 -31.18
C SER A 90 3.53 4.99 -30.81
N PHE A 91 3.19 5.10 -29.52
CA PHE A 91 2.05 5.91 -29.09
C PHE A 91 2.29 7.40 -29.34
N ASN A 92 3.49 7.90 -29.06
CA ASN A 92 3.84 9.30 -29.31
C ASN A 92 3.71 9.64 -30.81
N ARG A 93 4.13 8.74 -31.70
CA ARG A 93 3.97 8.93 -33.15
C ARG A 93 2.51 8.88 -33.60
N ASN A 94 1.68 8.04 -32.98
CA ASN A 94 0.27 7.87 -33.37
C ASN A 94 -0.65 8.94 -32.77
N HIS A 95 -0.26 9.55 -31.64
CA HIS A 95 -1.05 10.51 -30.87
C HIS A 95 -0.37 11.89 -30.82
N GLN A 96 -0.09 12.48 -31.97
CA GLN A 96 0.61 13.78 -32.07
C GLN A 96 -0.29 14.98 -31.71
N LYS A 97 -1.61 14.80 -31.77
CA LYS A 97 -2.56 15.87 -31.52
C LYS A 97 -2.69 16.13 -30.02
N GLU A 98 -2.37 17.35 -29.60
CA GLU A 98 -2.62 17.79 -28.23
C GLU A 98 -4.14 17.90 -27.99
N LEU A 99 -4.65 17.08 -27.07
CA LEU A 99 -6.07 17.05 -26.73
C LEU A 99 -6.37 17.78 -25.42
N ILE A 100 -5.40 17.99 -24.54
CA ILE A 100 -5.61 18.69 -23.27
C ILE A 100 -4.44 19.62 -23.02
N SER A 101 -4.72 20.78 -22.44
CA SER A 101 -3.65 21.69 -22.03
C SER A 101 -3.01 21.23 -20.71
N THR A 102 -1.81 21.73 -20.42
CA THR A 102 -1.12 21.50 -19.14
C THR A 102 -2.01 21.81 -17.94
N LYS A 103 -2.77 22.91 -17.99
CA LYS A 103 -3.71 23.29 -16.92
C LYS A 103 -4.83 22.27 -16.71
N GLN A 104 -5.32 21.65 -17.78
CA GLN A 104 -6.31 20.58 -17.68
C GLN A 104 -5.70 19.30 -17.11
N LEU A 105 -4.45 19.00 -17.47
CA LEU A 105 -3.70 17.86 -16.92
C LEU A 105 -3.44 18.01 -15.42
N GLU A 106 -3.00 19.19 -14.98
CA GLU A 106 -2.85 19.53 -13.56
C GLU A 106 -4.18 19.35 -12.82
N LYS A 107 -5.28 19.83 -13.39
CA LYS A 107 -6.60 19.67 -12.78
C LYS A 107 -7.05 18.20 -12.68
N ILE A 108 -6.72 17.38 -13.68
CA ILE A 108 -6.95 15.94 -13.62
C ILE A 108 -6.15 15.32 -12.47
N SER A 109 -4.87 15.69 -12.33
CA SER A 109 -4.01 15.19 -11.26
C SER A 109 -4.55 15.55 -9.87
N GLU A 110 -4.97 16.81 -9.66
CA GLU A 110 -5.61 17.24 -8.42
C GLU A 110 -6.86 16.41 -8.12
N ASN A 111 -7.76 16.24 -9.10
CA ASN A 111 -8.99 15.48 -8.91
C ASN A 111 -8.72 13.99 -8.59
N ILE A 112 -7.65 13.40 -9.14
CA ILE A 112 -7.24 12.03 -8.81
C ILE A 112 -6.76 11.98 -7.35
N LEU A 113 -5.92 12.92 -6.93
CA LEU A 113 -5.38 12.98 -5.57
C LEU A 113 -6.47 13.27 -4.53
N GLU A 114 -7.43 14.15 -4.84
CA GLU A 114 -8.57 14.45 -3.98
C GLU A 114 -9.55 13.26 -3.88
N GLY A 115 -9.67 12.47 -4.94
CA GLY A 115 -10.53 11.29 -4.99
C GLY A 115 -9.87 9.99 -4.52
N ASP A 116 -8.56 10.00 -4.27
CA ASP A 116 -7.82 8.82 -3.82
C ASP A 116 -8.27 8.44 -2.41
N THR A 117 -8.67 7.17 -2.27
CA THR A 117 -8.97 6.58 -0.98
C THR A 117 -8.00 5.43 -0.77
N PRO A 118 -7.04 5.57 0.15
CA PRO A 118 -6.11 4.49 0.47
C PRO A 118 -6.88 3.21 0.80
N LEU A 119 -6.43 2.09 0.24
CA LEU A 119 -7.02 0.80 0.50
C LEU A 119 -6.74 0.40 1.96
N GLU A 120 -7.79 0.38 2.77
CA GLU A 120 -7.73 -0.12 4.14
C GLU A 120 -7.85 -1.65 4.12
N ILE A 121 -6.71 -2.35 4.26
CA ILE A 121 -6.65 -3.81 4.40
C ILE A 121 -6.34 -4.13 5.85
N ASP A 122 -7.10 -5.04 6.46
CA ASP A 122 -6.63 -5.73 7.67
C ASP A 122 -5.49 -6.68 7.28
N VAL A 123 -4.25 -6.17 7.41
CA VAL A 123 -3.03 -6.90 7.04
C VAL A 123 -2.92 -8.21 7.84
N LEU A 124 -3.41 -8.24 9.08
CA LEU A 124 -3.36 -9.43 9.92
C LEU A 124 -4.33 -10.51 9.42
N GLU A 125 -5.54 -10.12 9.04
CA GLU A 125 -6.52 -11.04 8.43
C GLU A 125 -5.99 -11.61 7.11
N ASN A 126 -5.44 -10.76 6.25
CA ASN A 126 -4.87 -11.17 4.96
C ASN A 126 -3.70 -12.16 5.13
N LEU A 127 -2.83 -11.94 6.12
CA LEU A 127 -1.71 -12.83 6.42
C LEU A 127 -2.09 -14.00 7.33
N LYS A 128 -3.35 -14.10 7.78
CA LYS A 128 -3.84 -15.10 8.76
C LYS A 128 -3.03 -15.11 10.07
N ILE A 129 -2.57 -13.94 10.52
CA ILE A 129 -1.82 -13.78 11.76
C ILE A 129 -2.77 -13.39 12.88
N SER A 130 -2.73 -14.13 13.99
CA SER A 130 -3.50 -13.77 15.17
C SER A 130 -2.91 -12.54 15.86
N LYS A 131 -3.77 -11.62 16.32
CA LYS A 131 -3.37 -10.45 17.14
C LYS A 131 -2.57 -10.83 18.40
N ASN A 132 -2.72 -12.07 18.89
CA ASN A 132 -2.00 -12.57 20.06
C ASN A 132 -0.58 -13.09 19.75
N GLU A 133 -0.27 -13.35 18.48
CA GLU A 133 1.07 -13.75 18.03
C GLU A 133 2.02 -12.55 17.89
N LEU A 134 1.46 -11.35 17.85
CA LEU A 134 2.24 -10.12 17.74
C LEU A 134 3.01 -9.84 19.04
N LEU A 135 4.32 -9.66 18.89
CA LEU A 135 5.18 -9.22 19.97
C LEU A 135 4.77 -7.83 20.45
N ARG A 136 4.68 -7.68 21.77
CA ARG A 136 4.33 -6.43 22.46
C ARG A 136 5.57 -5.83 23.10
N GLY A 137 5.64 -4.51 23.12
CA GLY A 137 6.73 -3.74 23.71
C GLY A 137 7.15 -2.58 22.82
N VAL A 138 8.33 -2.03 23.09
CA VAL A 138 8.90 -0.92 22.30
C VAL A 138 10.07 -1.40 21.47
N LYS A 139 9.98 -1.15 20.15
CA LYS A 139 11.00 -1.50 19.17
C LYS A 139 12.22 -0.59 19.31
N CYS A 140 13.40 -1.19 19.34
CA CYS A 140 14.66 -0.46 19.35
C CYS A 140 15.01 0.07 17.96
N ALA A 141 15.21 1.38 17.83
CA ALA A 141 15.62 2.01 16.56
C ALA A 141 17.01 1.55 16.05
N LYS A 142 17.86 0.98 16.91
CA LYS A 142 19.22 0.56 16.52
C LYS A 142 19.31 -0.91 16.11
N CYS A 143 18.63 -1.81 16.81
CA CYS A 143 18.72 -3.27 16.57
C CYS A 143 17.41 -3.90 16.12
N SER A 144 16.33 -3.11 15.98
CA SER A 144 15.00 -3.54 15.56
C SER A 144 14.30 -4.57 16.46
N LEU A 145 14.90 -4.99 17.56
CA LEU A 145 14.29 -5.88 18.55
C LEU A 145 13.28 -5.13 19.43
N ILE A 146 12.21 -5.82 19.81
CA ILE A 146 11.17 -5.31 20.73
C ILE A 146 11.62 -5.61 22.17
N SER A 147 12.60 -4.85 22.63
CA SER A 147 13.29 -5.11 23.89
C SER A 147 13.64 -3.84 24.67
N MET A 148 12.99 -2.72 24.32
CA MET A 148 13.17 -1.48 25.08
C MET A 148 12.27 -1.42 26.30
N TYR A 149 12.86 -1.06 27.44
CA TYR A 149 12.16 -0.81 28.70
C TYR A 149 12.32 0.64 29.14
N ARG A 150 11.39 1.13 29.96
CA ARG A 150 11.37 2.53 30.40
C ARG A 150 12.26 2.72 31.64
N ILE A 151 13.21 3.67 31.57
CA ILE A 151 14.08 4.07 32.68
C ILE A 151 14.17 5.59 32.77
N ARG A 152 13.79 6.18 33.91
CA ARG A 152 13.89 7.63 34.21
C ARG A 152 13.44 8.55 33.06
N GLY A 153 12.30 8.23 32.44
CA GLY A 153 11.75 9.03 31.33
C GLY A 153 12.39 8.81 29.95
N LYS A 154 13.26 7.81 29.81
CA LYS A 154 13.84 7.37 28.54
C LYS A 154 13.55 5.89 28.30
N TRP A 155 13.67 5.43 27.08
CA TRP A 155 13.66 4.02 26.69
C TRP A 155 15.09 3.54 26.56
N LYS A 156 15.43 2.40 27.16
CA LYS A 156 16.73 1.74 27.02
C LYS A 156 16.52 0.32 26.49
N CYS A 157 17.29 -0.08 25.49
CA CYS A 157 17.29 -1.44 24.96
C CYS A 157 18.03 -2.41 25.91
N SER A 158 17.46 -3.58 26.21
CA SER A 158 18.17 -4.63 26.98
C SER A 158 19.34 -5.21 26.20
N GLU A 159 19.22 -5.32 24.88
CA GLU A 159 20.19 -6.02 24.02
C GLU A 159 21.37 -5.15 23.61
N CYS A 160 21.12 -4.00 22.98
CA CYS A 160 22.16 -3.14 22.42
C CYS A 160 22.43 -1.87 23.25
N HIS A 161 21.74 -1.73 24.38
CA HIS A 161 21.83 -0.60 25.33
C HIS A 161 21.57 0.80 24.75
N PHE A 162 21.06 0.88 23.52
CA PHE A 162 20.64 2.13 22.90
C PHE A 162 19.57 2.84 23.73
N ILE A 163 19.66 4.17 23.82
CA ILE A 163 18.74 5.00 24.58
C ILE A 163 18.01 5.94 23.62
N SER A 164 16.69 5.98 23.72
CA SER A 164 15.85 6.93 22.99
C SER A 164 14.81 7.56 23.92
N LYS A 165 14.44 8.82 23.69
CA LYS A 165 13.36 9.47 24.45
C LYS A 165 11.97 9.08 23.95
N ASP A 166 11.89 8.74 22.68
CA ASP A 166 10.73 8.77 21.80
C ASP A 166 10.48 7.45 21.04
N ALA A 167 11.20 6.37 21.33
CA ALA A 167 11.03 5.07 20.66
C ALA A 167 9.59 4.53 20.66
N HIS A 168 8.81 4.89 21.68
CA HIS A 168 7.38 4.59 21.75
C HIS A 168 6.54 5.21 20.62
N ILE A 169 6.96 6.32 20.00
CA ILE A 169 6.23 6.97 18.90
C ILE A 169 6.11 6.00 17.73
N GLN A 170 7.24 5.41 17.30
CA GLN A 170 7.22 4.45 16.19
C GLN A 170 6.38 3.22 16.54
N SER A 171 6.50 2.68 17.75
CA SER A 171 5.68 1.55 18.17
C SER A 171 4.18 1.87 18.17
N LEU A 172 3.78 3.10 18.51
CA LEU A 172 2.37 3.53 18.42
C LEU A 172 1.90 3.73 16.97
N ILE A 173 2.78 4.14 16.06
CA ILE A 173 2.49 4.15 14.62
C ILE A 173 2.25 2.71 14.15
N ASP A 174 3.13 1.77 14.52
CA ASP A 174 2.98 0.37 14.19
C ASP A 174 1.66 -0.20 14.74
N TYR A 175 1.29 0.15 15.98
CA TYR A 175 -0.02 -0.21 16.55
C TYR A 175 -1.18 0.29 15.67
N SER A 176 -1.11 1.55 15.22
CA SER A 176 -2.19 2.15 14.42
C SER A 176 -2.38 1.49 13.06
N LEU A 177 -1.31 0.90 12.50
CA LEU A 177 -1.33 0.19 11.22
C LEU A 177 -1.79 -1.27 11.35
N LEU A 178 -1.52 -1.91 12.49
CA LEU A 178 -1.83 -3.32 12.72
C LEU A 178 -3.17 -3.56 13.43
N PHE A 179 -3.66 -2.58 14.19
CA PHE A 179 -4.86 -2.73 15.00
C PHE A 179 -5.91 -1.67 14.65
N GLU A 180 -5.77 -0.46 15.18
CA GLU A 180 -6.76 0.59 15.08
C GLU A 180 -6.11 1.96 15.36
N THR A 181 -6.70 3.02 14.82
CA THR A 181 -6.22 4.39 15.00
C THR A 181 -6.60 4.99 16.36
N SER A 182 -7.39 4.29 17.18
CA SER A 182 -7.78 4.73 18.51
C SER A 182 -7.08 3.92 19.60
N ILE A 183 -6.59 4.57 20.65
CA ILE A 183 -5.94 3.87 21.75
C ILE A 183 -6.40 4.39 23.10
N THR A 184 -6.67 3.48 24.04
CA THR A 184 -6.94 3.83 25.43
C THR A 184 -5.68 3.68 26.27
N ASN A 185 -5.67 4.24 27.48
CA ASN A 185 -4.56 4.04 28.42
C ASN A 185 -4.30 2.55 28.69
N LYS A 186 -5.36 1.74 28.78
CA LYS A 186 -5.27 0.29 28.99
C LYS A 186 -4.60 -0.39 27.79
N LYS A 187 -5.08 -0.15 26.58
CA LYS A 187 -4.52 -0.74 25.34
C LYS A 187 -3.05 -0.33 25.13
N MET A 188 -2.71 0.93 25.39
CA MET A 188 -1.32 1.39 25.31
C MET A 188 -0.39 0.66 26.28
N ARG A 189 -0.84 0.43 27.51
CA ARG A 189 -0.03 -0.29 28.51
C ARG A 189 0.20 -1.74 28.11
N GLU A 190 -0.85 -2.41 27.67
CA GLU A 190 -0.79 -3.79 27.20
C GLU A 190 0.12 -3.92 25.98
N PHE A 191 0.06 -2.96 25.05
CA PHE A 191 0.87 -3.00 23.83
C PHE A 191 2.34 -2.61 24.06
N LEU A 192 2.64 -1.60 24.89
CA LEU A 192 4.01 -1.14 25.15
C LEU A 192 4.67 -1.82 26.37
N ASN A 193 3.99 -2.80 26.99
CA ASN A 193 4.39 -3.45 28.24
C ASN A 193 4.70 -2.45 29.38
N LEU A 194 3.78 -1.51 29.61
CA LEU A 194 3.88 -0.54 30.71
C LEU A 194 3.07 -0.96 31.93
N GLU A 195 3.73 -1.15 33.06
CA GLU A 195 3.07 -1.50 34.32
C GLU A 195 2.21 -0.37 34.88
N SER A 196 2.66 0.88 34.77
CA SER A 196 2.02 2.04 35.42
C SER A 196 1.07 2.81 34.50
N SER A 197 -0.18 2.96 34.95
CA SER A 197 -1.18 3.85 34.32
C SER A 197 -0.74 5.31 34.26
N ASN A 198 -0.05 5.79 35.30
CA ASN A 198 0.45 7.16 35.38
C ASN A 198 1.56 7.42 34.35
N ILE A 199 2.43 6.45 34.08
CA ILE A 199 3.45 6.57 33.03
C ILE A 199 2.78 6.68 31.66
N SER A 200 1.84 5.78 31.36
CA SER A 200 1.09 5.84 30.10
C SER A 200 0.34 7.17 29.92
N LYS A 201 -0.30 7.70 30.98
CA LYS A 201 -0.96 9.02 30.94
C LYS A 201 0.02 10.15 30.59
N LYS A 202 1.22 10.16 31.20
CA LYS A 202 2.25 11.16 30.92
C LYS A 202 2.73 11.09 29.47
N ILE A 203 2.90 9.87 28.93
CA ILE A 203 3.29 9.69 27.54
C ILE A 203 2.18 10.19 26.60
N LEU A 204 0.93 9.78 26.81
CA LEU A 204 -0.21 10.23 25.98
C LEU A 204 -0.37 11.75 26.01
N ALA A 205 -0.18 12.37 27.18
CA ALA A 205 -0.19 13.83 27.30
C ALA A 205 0.94 14.48 26.51
N SER A 206 2.15 13.91 26.51
CA SER A 206 3.28 14.46 25.76
C SER A 206 3.15 14.37 24.23
N LEU A 207 2.29 13.49 23.73
CA LEU A 207 2.08 13.29 22.30
C LEU A 207 1.10 14.33 21.69
N ASN A 208 0.44 15.15 22.51
CA ASN A 208 -0.52 16.16 22.07
C ASN A 208 -1.58 15.60 21.09
N LEU A 209 -2.11 14.42 21.41
CA LEU A 209 -3.12 13.75 20.60
C LEU A 209 -4.51 14.33 20.84
N THR A 210 -5.33 14.35 19.80
CA THR A 210 -6.77 14.58 19.94
C THR A 210 -7.40 13.41 20.69
N HIS A 211 -8.32 13.70 21.59
CA HIS A 211 -8.96 12.68 22.41
C HIS A 211 -10.44 12.99 22.57
N LEU A 212 -11.24 11.93 22.73
CA LEU A 212 -12.67 12.00 23.00
C LEU A 212 -12.96 11.21 24.27
N GLY A 213 -13.90 11.69 25.07
CA GLY A 213 -14.26 11.12 26.37
C GLY A 213 -13.56 11.77 27.57
N ASN A 214 -14.26 11.78 28.70
CA ASN A 214 -13.88 12.55 29.89
C ASN A 214 -13.14 11.73 30.95
N THR A 215 -13.39 10.42 31.05
CA THR A 215 -12.92 9.59 32.16
C THR A 215 -12.34 8.24 31.71
N LYS A 216 -13.00 7.11 32.04
CA LYS A 216 -12.51 5.75 31.75
C LYS A 216 -12.63 5.38 30.27
N ASP A 217 -13.57 6.01 29.57
CA ASP A 217 -13.81 5.79 28.14
C ASP A 217 -13.03 6.77 27.26
N ARG A 218 -12.02 7.45 27.83
CA ARG A 218 -11.16 8.33 27.04
C ARG A 218 -10.29 7.50 26.09
N PHE A 219 -10.43 7.77 24.80
CA PHE A 219 -9.56 7.25 23.75
C PHE A 219 -8.83 8.40 23.04
N TYR A 220 -7.64 8.09 22.56
CA TYR A 220 -6.73 9.01 21.90
C TYR A 220 -6.59 8.60 20.43
N ASN A 221 -6.62 9.57 19.52
CA ASN A 221 -6.49 9.32 18.10
C ASN A 221 -5.02 9.38 17.67
N LEU A 222 -4.52 8.29 17.09
CA LEU A 222 -3.15 8.10 16.63
C LEU A 222 -2.92 8.52 15.16
N SER A 223 -3.96 8.83 14.37
CA SER A 223 -3.83 9.19 12.95
C SER A 223 -2.91 10.39 12.72
N ASN A 224 -2.82 11.31 13.68
CA ASN A 224 -1.94 12.47 13.59
C ASN A 224 -0.45 12.13 13.78
N LEU A 225 -0.11 10.96 14.34
CA LEU A 225 1.28 10.51 14.46
C LEU A 225 1.87 10.06 13.13
N GLN A 226 1.05 9.42 12.28
CA GLN A 226 1.45 9.00 10.93
C GLN A 226 1.86 10.21 10.06
N LYS A 227 1.10 11.31 10.14
CA LYS A 227 1.34 12.52 9.34
C LYS A 227 2.59 13.30 9.75
N LYS A 228 2.99 13.22 11.03
CA LYS A 228 4.15 13.96 11.56
C LYS A 228 5.48 13.22 11.40
N HIS A 229 5.42 11.92 11.17
CA HIS A 229 6.59 11.05 10.99
C HIS A 229 6.37 10.12 9.79
N PRO A 230 6.37 10.66 8.56
CA PRO A 230 6.40 9.82 7.37
C PRO A 230 7.67 8.96 7.37
N GLN A 231 7.56 7.71 6.92
CA GLN A 231 8.68 6.77 6.80
C GLN A 231 9.74 7.26 5.84
#